data_AF-A0A977LAR4-F1
#
_entry.id   AF-A0A977LAR4-F1
#
_cell.length_a   1.000
_cell.length_b   1.000
_cell.length_c   1.000
_cell.angle_alpha   90.00
_cell.angle_beta   90.00
_cell.angle_gamma   90.00
#
_symmetry.space_group_name_H-M   'P 1'
#
loop_
_entity.id
_entity.type
_entity.pdbx_description
1 polymer ?
#
loop_
_entity_poly.entity_id
_entity_poly.type
_entity_poly.pdbx_seq_one_letter_code
_entity_poly.pdbx_strand_id
1 'polypeptide(L)'
;MVYSYDLKKWLWIDPTNDAYVMNEKGDLLSIEEVRERIVNDKPLILNPEANWNHKVSKTKEEYLYQYMAKNLYRMECAIASKYDTETTESGKVITYVELLPLGAYNQFPQKIIKTYPKSGTTFINYKTNNPTSFWARPE
;
A
#
# COMPACT_ATOMS: atom_id res chain seq x y z
N MET A 1 1.37 -0.18 5.37
CA MET A 1 2.83 -0.01 5.18
C MET A 1 3.39 0.78 6.34
N VAL A 2 4.64 0.52 6.70
CA VAL A 2 5.34 1.25 7.78
C VAL A 2 6.70 1.71 7.28
N TYR A 3 7.13 2.91 7.64
CA TYR A 3 8.47 3.38 7.31
C TYR A 3 9.42 3.05 8.47
N SER A 4 10.51 2.34 8.18
CA SER A 4 11.61 2.12 9.13
C SER A 4 12.63 3.24 8.97
N TYR A 5 12.84 4.01 10.05
CA TYR A 5 13.84 5.07 10.07
C TYR A 5 15.28 4.53 10.10
N ASP A 6 15.49 3.36 10.73
CA ASP A 6 16.79 2.70 10.79
C ASP A 6 17.22 2.20 9.41
N LEU A 7 16.28 1.55 8.69
CA LEU A 7 16.51 1.07 7.32
C LEU A 7 16.33 2.15 6.26
N LYS A 8 15.81 3.33 6.64
CA LYS A 8 15.43 4.44 5.74
C LYS A 8 14.55 3.98 4.58
N LYS A 9 13.60 3.08 4.85
CA LYS A 9 12.84 2.34 3.84
C LYS A 9 11.42 2.03 4.30
N TRP A 10 10.48 2.00 3.36
CA TRP A 10 9.15 1.45 3.55
C TRP A 10 9.15 -0.08 3.62
N LEU A 11 8.41 -0.67 4.56
CA LEU A 11 8.31 -2.12 4.72
C LEU A 11 6.89 -2.61 4.40
N TRP A 12 6.83 -3.76 3.70
CA TRP A 12 5.61 -4.54 3.56
C TRP A 12 5.37 -5.32 4.85
N ILE A 13 4.34 -4.92 5.59
CA ILE A 13 3.87 -5.62 6.78
C ILE A 13 2.36 -5.76 6.66
N ASP A 14 1.88 -7.01 6.69
CA ASP A 14 0.46 -7.35 6.64
C ASP A 14 0.06 -8.16 7.88
N PRO A 15 -0.51 -7.49 8.90
CA PRO A 15 -0.94 -8.14 10.13
C PRO A 15 -2.06 -9.17 9.94
N THR A 16 -2.87 -9.06 8.89
CA THR A 16 -3.98 -10.00 8.68
C THR A 16 -3.48 -11.37 8.21
N ASN A 17 -2.33 -11.39 7.53
CA ASN A 17 -1.71 -12.61 7.01
C ASN A 17 -0.42 -12.98 7.75
N ASP A 18 -0.11 -12.34 8.89
CA ASP A 18 1.17 -12.47 9.58
C ASP A 18 2.37 -12.40 8.63
N ALA A 19 2.27 -11.53 7.61
CA ALA A 19 3.11 -11.61 6.43
C ALA A 19 4.07 -10.43 6.30
N TYR A 20 5.33 -10.76 5.98
CA TYR A 20 6.35 -9.85 5.46
C TYR A 20 7.17 -10.57 4.39
N VAL A 21 7.78 -9.79 3.50
CA VAL A 21 8.48 -10.32 2.31
C VAL A 21 9.95 -9.96 2.38
N MET A 22 10.81 -10.90 2.02
CA MET A 22 12.26 -10.77 2.01
C MET A 22 12.85 -11.08 0.63
N ASN A 23 14.06 -10.59 0.41
CA ASN A 23 14.93 -11.07 -0.67
C ASN A 23 15.73 -12.31 -0.22
N GLU A 24 16.54 -12.85 -1.13
CA GLU A 24 17.43 -13.99 -0.91
C GLU A 24 18.52 -13.78 0.14
N LYS A 25 18.79 -12.53 0.55
CA LYS A 25 19.73 -12.18 1.61
C LYS A 25 19.06 -12.08 2.99
N GLY A 26 17.75 -12.18 3.05
CA GLY A 26 16.96 -11.97 4.25
C GLY A 26 16.61 -10.51 4.53
N ASP A 27 16.87 -9.58 3.59
CA ASP A 27 16.47 -8.18 3.78
C ASP A 27 14.97 -8.02 3.56
N LEU A 28 14.31 -7.28 4.46
CA LEU A 28 12.90 -6.91 4.33
C LEU A 28 12.67 -6.00 3.12
N LEU A 29 11.57 -6.26 2.41
CA LEU A 29 11.21 -5.57 1.18
C LEU A 29 10.04 -4.61 1.37
N SER A 30 10.07 -3.52 0.59
CA SER A 30 8.93 -2.63 0.39
C SER A 30 7.91 -3.21 -0.59
N ILE A 31 6.69 -2.65 -0.63
CA ILE A 31 5.69 -3.00 -1.65
C ILE A 31 6.20 -2.68 -3.06
N GLU A 32 6.91 -1.56 -3.21
CA GLU A 32 7.53 -1.18 -4.48
C GLU A 32 8.54 -2.22 -4.96
N GLU A 33 9.42 -2.67 -4.07
CA GLU A 33 10.46 -3.65 -4.37
C GLU A 33 9.89 -5.03 -4.68
N VAL A 34 8.84 -5.44 -3.95
CA VAL A 34 8.14 -6.69 -4.25
C VAL A 34 7.53 -6.61 -5.65
N ARG A 35 6.84 -5.52 -5.99
CA ARG A 35 6.28 -5.32 -7.33
C ARG A 35 7.35 -5.37 -8.42
N GLU A 36 8.47 -4.66 -8.23
CA GLU A 36 9.59 -4.67 -9.20
C GLU A 36 10.14 -6.09 -9.39
N ARG A 37 10.29 -6.84 -8.31
CA ARG A 37 10.76 -8.22 -8.35
C ARG A 37 9.81 -9.16 -9.08
N ILE A 38 8.49 -9.04 -8.86
CA ILE A 38 7.49 -9.82 -9.60
C ILE A 38 7.60 -9.53 -11.11
N VAL A 39 7.71 -8.27 -11.50
CA VAL A 39 7.82 -7.88 -12.92
C VAL A 39 9.08 -8.42 -13.59
N ASN A 40 10.19 -8.48 -12.84
CA ASN A 40 11.50 -8.92 -13.35
C ASN A 40 11.83 -10.39 -13.02
N ASP A 41 10.85 -11.17 -12.56
CA ASP A 41 11.02 -12.58 -12.16
C ASP A 41 12.19 -12.81 -11.19
N LYS A 42 12.34 -11.89 -10.22
CA LYS A 42 13.38 -11.96 -9.19
C LYS A 42 12.88 -12.73 -7.94
N PRO A 43 13.78 -13.35 -7.16
CA PRO A 43 13.40 -14.09 -5.96
C PRO A 43 12.61 -13.26 -4.93
N LEU A 44 11.59 -13.88 -4.37
CA LEU A 44 10.79 -13.39 -3.26
C LEU A 44 10.60 -14.50 -2.23
N ILE A 45 10.82 -14.17 -0.96
CA ILE A 45 10.65 -15.09 0.16
C ILE A 45 9.54 -14.52 1.05
N LEU A 46 8.46 -15.30 1.21
CA LEU A 46 7.45 -15.05 2.23
C LEU A 46 7.95 -15.65 3.55
N ASN A 47 7.73 -14.97 4.67
CA ASN A 47 8.09 -15.52 5.97
C ASN A 47 7.35 -16.85 6.25
N PRO A 48 7.99 -17.80 6.94
CA PRO A 48 7.44 -19.15 7.14
C PRO A 48 6.16 -19.17 7.98
N GLU A 49 5.99 -18.19 8.87
CA GLU A 49 4.84 -18.06 9.77
C GLU A 49 3.62 -17.38 9.13
N ALA A 50 3.67 -17.03 7.84
CA ALA A 50 2.56 -16.34 7.17
C ALA A 50 1.27 -17.15 7.29
N ASN A 51 0.26 -16.54 7.89
CA ASN A 51 -0.97 -17.20 8.27
C ASN A 51 -2.13 -16.20 8.31
N TRP A 52 -3.21 -16.50 7.61
CA TRP A 52 -4.40 -15.67 7.63
C TRP A 52 -5.12 -15.80 8.97
N ASN A 53 -5.06 -14.74 9.78
CA ASN A 53 -5.64 -14.63 11.12
C ASN A 53 -5.29 -15.81 12.03
N HIS A 54 -4.07 -16.37 11.92
CA HIS A 54 -3.65 -17.60 12.61
C HIS A 54 -4.56 -18.83 12.38
N LYS A 55 -5.36 -18.85 11.30
CA LYS A 55 -6.28 -19.95 10.96
C LYS A 55 -5.83 -20.79 9.76
N VAL A 56 -5.18 -20.18 8.78
CA VAL A 56 -4.82 -20.81 7.51
C VAL A 56 -3.45 -20.32 7.09
N SER A 57 -2.44 -21.19 7.17
CA SER A 57 -1.10 -20.94 6.65
C SER A 57 -1.16 -20.53 5.17
N LYS A 58 -0.28 -19.62 4.78
CA LYS A 58 -0.21 -19.07 3.43
C LYS A 58 1.12 -19.41 2.78
N THR A 59 1.03 -19.95 1.57
CA THR A 59 2.21 -20.08 0.70
C THR A 59 2.50 -18.77 -0.02
N LYS A 60 3.73 -18.63 -0.50
CA LYS A 60 4.15 -17.49 -1.34
C LYS A 60 3.26 -17.36 -2.58
N GLU A 61 2.92 -18.48 -3.21
CA GLU A 61 2.11 -18.53 -4.42
C GLU A 61 0.69 -18.02 -4.16
N GLU A 62 0.05 -18.49 -3.09
CA GLU A 62 -1.30 -18.05 -2.70
C GLU A 62 -1.32 -16.57 -2.30
N TYR A 63 -0.36 -16.14 -1.47
CA TYR A 63 -0.35 -14.78 -0.95
C TYR A 63 0.09 -13.77 -2.00
N LEU A 64 1.27 -13.94 -2.59
CA LEU A 64 1.85 -12.92 -3.48
C LEU A 64 1.26 -12.98 -4.88
N TYR A 65 1.15 -14.17 -5.47
CA TYR A 65 0.80 -14.30 -6.89
C TYR A 65 -0.70 -14.42 -7.15
N GLN A 66 -1.47 -15.00 -6.24
CA GLN A 66 -2.93 -15.11 -6.40
C GLN A 66 -3.69 -13.98 -5.69
N TYR A 67 -3.38 -13.73 -4.42
CA TYR A 67 -4.12 -12.74 -3.64
C TYR A 67 -3.63 -11.31 -3.87
N MET A 68 -2.33 -11.05 -3.74
CA MET A 68 -1.78 -9.69 -3.75
C MET A 68 -1.46 -9.15 -5.13
N ALA A 69 -1.15 -9.98 -6.12
CA ALA A 69 -0.78 -9.53 -7.46
C ALA A 69 -1.80 -8.55 -8.07
N LYS A 70 -3.10 -8.77 -7.87
CA LYS A 70 -4.17 -7.87 -8.34
C LYS A 70 -4.15 -6.50 -7.65
N ASN A 71 -3.59 -6.41 -6.44
CA ASN A 71 -3.51 -5.18 -5.63
C ASN A 71 -2.24 -4.36 -5.92
N LEU A 72 -1.30 -4.88 -6.73
CA LEU A 72 0.00 -4.22 -6.98
C LEU A 72 0.01 -3.33 -8.23
N TYR A 73 -1.13 -3.16 -8.90
CA TYR A 73 -1.26 -2.30 -10.08
C TYR A 73 -1.57 -0.85 -9.74
N ARG A 74 -2.56 -0.61 -8.87
CA ARG A 74 -2.98 0.71 -8.40
C ARG A 74 -2.87 0.72 -6.89
N MET A 75 -2.20 1.72 -6.35
CA MET A 75 -1.94 1.81 -4.91
C MET A 75 -2.49 3.12 -4.39
N GLU A 76 -3.25 3.05 -3.31
CA GLU A 76 -3.82 4.22 -2.65
C GLU A 76 -3.40 4.23 -1.19
N CYS A 77 -3.10 5.42 -0.68
CA CYS A 77 -2.84 5.61 0.74
C CYS A 77 -3.37 6.97 1.21
N ALA A 78 -3.69 7.07 2.50
CA ALA A 78 -3.92 8.37 3.12
C ALA A 78 -2.58 9.13 3.19
N ILE A 79 -2.60 10.42 2.88
CA ILE A 79 -1.40 11.28 3.01
C ILE A 79 -0.92 11.34 4.47
N ALA A 80 -1.86 11.34 5.41
CA ALA A 80 -1.57 11.25 6.84
C ALA A 80 -2.28 10.03 7.43
N SER A 81 -1.53 8.95 7.64
CA SER A 81 -1.99 7.77 8.37
C SER A 81 -1.72 7.96 9.86
N LYS A 82 -2.76 8.30 10.62
CA LYS A 82 -2.71 8.58 12.06
C LYS A 82 -3.92 7.97 12.75
N TYR A 83 -3.91 8.01 14.08
CA TYR A 83 -5.08 7.66 14.88
C TYR A 83 -6.33 8.39 14.36
N ASP A 84 -7.44 7.68 14.30
CA ASP A 84 -8.72 8.16 13.79
C ASP A 84 -8.75 8.62 12.32
N THR A 85 -7.75 8.35 11.46
CA THR A 85 -7.80 8.83 10.06
C THR A 85 -9.13 8.50 9.35
N GLU A 86 -9.66 7.29 9.54
CA GLU A 86 -10.87 6.81 8.85
C GLU A 86 -12.19 7.17 9.55
N THR A 87 -12.14 7.69 10.77
CA THR A 87 -13.33 8.12 11.52
C THR A 87 -13.93 9.37 10.88
N THR A 88 -15.19 9.31 10.44
CA THR A 88 -15.87 10.47 9.84
C THR A 88 -16.35 11.44 10.91
N GLU A 89 -16.00 12.70 10.75
CA GLU A 89 -16.37 13.79 11.65
C GLU A 89 -16.70 15.07 10.85
N SER A 90 -17.56 15.93 11.39
CA SER A 90 -17.97 17.18 10.75
C SER A 90 -16.79 18.14 10.64
N GLY A 91 -16.58 18.70 9.44
CA GLY A 91 -15.47 19.61 9.16
C GLY A 91 -14.11 18.92 8.96
N LYS A 92 -14.02 17.60 9.17
CA LYS A 92 -12.77 16.85 8.96
C LYS A 92 -12.45 16.70 7.49
N VAL A 93 -11.18 16.89 7.13
CA VAL A 93 -10.65 16.66 5.79
C VAL A 93 -9.73 15.45 5.79
N ILE A 94 -10.06 14.45 4.99
CA ILE A 94 -9.23 13.25 4.81
C ILE A 94 -8.67 13.29 3.38
N THR A 95 -7.35 13.18 3.27
CA THR A 95 -6.66 13.28 1.97
C THR A 95 -6.00 11.95 1.62
N TYR A 96 -6.30 11.46 0.42
CA TYR A 96 -5.70 10.27 -0.17
C TYR A 96 -4.90 10.63 -1.42
N VAL A 97 -3.93 9.80 -1.74
CA VAL A 97 -3.21 9.81 -3.00
C VAL A 97 -3.23 8.42 -3.60
N GLU A 98 -3.49 8.35 -4.90
CA GLU A 98 -3.47 7.13 -5.69
C GLU A 98 -2.33 7.16 -6.71
N LEU A 99 -1.44 6.16 -6.66
CA LEU A 99 -0.43 5.90 -7.67
C LEU A 99 -0.99 5.01 -8.78
N LEU A 100 -1.00 5.55 -9.99
CA LEU A 100 -1.50 4.91 -11.20
C LEU A 100 -0.36 4.60 -12.19
N PRO A 101 -0.38 3.41 -12.84
CA PRO A 101 0.42 3.16 -14.03
C PRO A 101 0.07 4.14 -15.15
N LEU A 102 1.03 4.47 -16.03
CA LEU A 102 0.81 5.41 -17.15
C LEU A 102 -0.32 4.96 -18.08
N GLY A 103 -0.47 3.64 -18.30
CA GLY A 103 -1.52 3.06 -19.14
C GLY A 103 -2.84 2.76 -18.42
N ALA A 104 -3.00 3.13 -17.14
CA ALA A 104 -4.21 2.81 -16.40
C ALA A 104 -5.43 3.62 -16.85
N TYR A 105 -6.62 3.03 -16.75
CA TYR A 105 -7.89 3.72 -16.96
C TYR A 105 -8.15 4.79 -15.89
N ASN A 106 -8.98 5.78 -16.20
CA ASN A 106 -9.43 6.83 -15.28
C ASN A 106 -8.29 7.70 -14.71
N GLN A 107 -7.31 8.10 -15.53
CA GLN A 107 -6.24 9.03 -15.14
C GLN A 107 -6.77 10.38 -14.63
N PHE A 108 -7.91 10.84 -15.17
CA PHE A 108 -8.47 12.15 -14.87
C PHE A 108 -9.83 12.06 -14.16
N PRO A 109 -10.23 13.10 -13.42
CA PRO A 109 -9.40 14.25 -13.02
C PRO A 109 -8.32 13.85 -12.00
N GLN A 110 -7.22 14.63 -11.94
CA GLN A 110 -6.10 14.38 -11.03
C GLN A 110 -6.41 14.73 -9.56
N LYS A 111 -7.49 15.47 -9.32
CA LYS A 111 -8.00 15.82 -7.98
C LYS A 111 -9.51 15.68 -7.96
N ILE A 112 -10.04 14.97 -6.97
CA ILE A 112 -11.46 14.81 -6.72
C ILE A 112 -11.74 15.24 -5.28
N ILE A 113 -12.74 16.10 -5.09
CA ILE A 113 -13.20 16.55 -3.77
C ILE A 113 -14.64 16.10 -3.58
N LYS A 114 -14.94 15.44 -2.47
CA LYS A 114 -16.30 14.99 -2.11
C LYS A 114 -16.57 15.28 -0.65
N THR A 115 -17.66 15.98 -0.36
CA THR A 115 -18.13 16.19 1.02
C THR A 115 -19.38 15.35 1.25
N TYR A 116 -19.38 14.54 2.32
CA TYR A 116 -20.50 13.67 2.66
C TYR A 116 -21.48 14.42 3.57
N PRO A 117 -22.73 14.69 3.14
CA PRO A 117 -23.64 15.56 3.88
C PRO A 117 -24.01 15.04 5.28
N LYS A 118 -24.05 13.72 5.47
CA LYS A 118 -24.42 13.11 6.76
C LYS A 118 -23.35 13.28 7.83
N SER A 119 -22.08 13.16 7.45
CA SER A 119 -20.97 13.27 8.41
C SER A 119 -20.33 14.66 8.43
N GLY A 120 -20.50 15.46 7.38
CA GLY A 120 -19.79 16.73 7.19
C GLY A 120 -18.30 16.55 6.84
N THR A 121 -17.86 15.32 6.57
CA THR A 121 -16.45 15.01 6.23
C THR A 121 -16.18 15.26 4.75
N THR A 122 -15.03 15.88 4.45
CA THR A 122 -14.54 16.09 3.08
C THR A 122 -13.39 15.14 2.77
N PHE A 123 -13.50 14.43 1.65
CA PHE A 123 -12.45 13.59 1.09
C PHE A 123 -11.82 14.30 -0.11
N ILE A 124 -10.49 14.41 -0.09
CA ILE A 124 -9.69 14.88 -1.23
C ILE A 124 -8.87 13.70 -1.73
N ASN A 125 -9.06 13.32 -2.99
CA ASN A 125 -8.33 12.22 -3.61
C ASN A 125 -7.48 12.78 -4.74
N TYR A 126 -6.17 12.64 -4.62
CA TYR A 126 -5.19 12.97 -5.65
C TYR A 126 -4.83 11.73 -6.44
N LYS A 127 -4.51 11.90 -7.73
CA LYS A 127 -3.86 10.87 -8.55
C LYS A 127 -2.47 11.32 -8.93
N THR A 128 -1.57 10.36 -9.09
CA THR A 128 -0.21 10.60 -9.56
C THR A 128 0.28 9.40 -10.36
N ASN A 129 1.12 9.65 -11.36
CA ASN A 129 1.90 8.61 -12.03
C ASN A 129 3.38 8.63 -11.58
N ASN A 130 3.73 9.47 -10.60
CA ASN A 130 5.09 9.64 -10.11
C ASN A 130 5.33 8.75 -8.88
N PRO A 131 5.99 7.58 -9.04
CA PRO A 131 6.28 6.69 -7.91
C PRO A 131 7.24 7.32 -6.90
N THR A 132 8.19 8.16 -7.33
CA THR A 132 9.16 8.82 -6.44
C THR A 132 8.45 9.72 -5.42
N SER A 133 7.42 10.45 -5.85
CA SER A 133 6.62 11.26 -4.93
C SER A 133 5.74 10.42 -4.01
N PHE A 134 5.18 9.31 -4.52
CA PHE A 134 4.32 8.43 -3.73
C PHE A 134 5.08 7.67 -2.64
N TRP A 135 6.30 7.22 -2.95
CA TRP A 135 7.17 6.48 -2.04
C TRP A 135 8.16 7.36 -1.26
N ALA A 136 7.95 8.67 -1.28
CA ALA A 136 8.78 9.60 -0.52
C ALA A 136 8.81 9.21 0.96
N ARG A 137 9.91 9.56 1.63
CA ARG A 137 10.04 9.41 3.08
C ARG A 137 8.93 10.25 3.74
N PRO A 138 8.24 9.72 4.77
CA PRO A 138 7.27 10.50 5.53
C PRO A 138 7.98 11.59 6.35
N GLU A 139 7.29 12.73 6.53
CA GLU A 139 7.74 13.86 7.36
C GLU A 139 7.71 13.54 8.86
#